data_AF-A0A9P3PP83-F1
#
_entry.id   AF-A0A9P3PP83-F1
#
_cell.length_a   1.000
_cell.length_b   1.000
_cell.length_c   1.000
_cell.angle_alpha   90.00
_cell.angle_beta   90.00
_cell.angle_gamma   90.00
#
_symmetry.space_group_name_H-M   'P 1'
#
loop_
_entity.id
_entity.type
_entity.pdbx_description
1 polymer ?
#
loop_
_entity_poly.entity_id
_entity_poly.type
_entity_poly.pdbx_seq_one_letter_code
_entity_poly.pdbx_strand_id
1 'polypeptide(L)'
;MPEKAKPTGIFSPSFRRRFIYGFAWALVFCIAAAELGLVSQQLHNGGNSYDNYGNKMFKHVLGLTLFSILFTFLLCIGHFYSSVGMMTVLVLIAAVFWGVDAGVIFQSSPYRQYNCGDKDPAATFHGTRWSEPRFFSQCSRIVAMQGLAWAEWGVFVMMFFGMLADILDVRMRPARAFYTA
;
A
#
# COMPACT_ATOMS: atom_id res chain seq x y z
N MET A 1 -0.41 42.96 -24.95
CA MET A 1 -0.36 42.36 -23.59
C MET A 1 0.91 41.54 -23.53
N PRO A 2 1.86 41.81 -22.61
CA PRO A 2 3.08 41.02 -22.55
C PRO A 2 2.75 39.59 -22.11
N GLU A 3 3.10 38.63 -22.97
CA GLU A 3 3.04 37.20 -22.69
C GLU A 3 3.98 36.91 -21.53
N LYS A 4 3.43 36.59 -20.34
CA LYS A 4 4.25 36.23 -19.18
C LYS A 4 5.00 34.94 -19.51
N ALA A 5 6.33 35.02 -19.57
CA ALA A 5 7.19 33.88 -19.82
C ALA A 5 6.84 32.72 -18.87
N LYS A 6 6.53 31.55 -19.43
CA LYS A 6 6.30 30.32 -18.66
C LYS A 6 7.61 30.00 -17.92
N PRO A 7 7.59 29.79 -16.59
CA PRO A 7 8.80 29.41 -15.87
C PRO A 7 9.29 28.06 -16.43
N THR A 8 10.42 28.09 -17.12
CA THR A 8 11.13 26.93 -17.65
C THR A 8 12.28 26.59 -16.69
N GLY A 9 12.25 25.41 -16.10
CA GLY A 9 13.27 24.96 -15.13
C GLY A 9 12.75 23.96 -14.11
N ILE A 10 13.64 23.50 -13.23
CA ILE A 10 13.38 22.52 -12.15
C ILE A 10 12.27 23.00 -11.19
N PHE A 11 12.07 24.31 -11.05
CA PHE A 11 11.02 24.88 -10.21
C PHE A 11 9.66 25.06 -10.91
N SER A 12 9.55 24.65 -12.18
CA SER A 12 8.28 24.73 -12.90
C SER A 12 7.23 23.81 -12.27
N PRO A 13 5.95 24.24 -12.18
CA PRO A 13 4.87 23.40 -11.67
C PRO A 13 4.72 22.06 -12.40
N SER A 14 5.00 22.04 -13.71
CA SER A 14 4.94 20.85 -14.54
C SER A 14 6.05 19.85 -14.22
N PHE A 15 7.28 20.32 -13.96
CA PHE A 15 8.39 19.44 -13.55
C PHE A 15 8.12 18.83 -12.18
N ARG A 16 7.72 19.64 -11.19
CA ARG A 16 7.39 19.15 -9.84
C ARG A 16 6.31 18.07 -9.87
N ARG A 17 5.24 18.28 -10.64
CA ARG A 17 4.17 17.29 -10.80
C ARG A 17 4.69 15.97 -11.38
N ARG A 18 5.49 16.03 -12.45
CA ARG A 18 6.10 14.83 -13.07
C ARG A 18 7.02 14.09 -12.10
N PHE A 19 7.82 14.82 -11.35
CA PHE A 19 8.71 14.23 -10.35
C PHE A 19 7.92 13.54 -9.22
N ILE A 20 6.90 14.21 -8.67
CA ILE A 20 6.07 13.65 -7.59
C ILE A 20 5.36 12.37 -8.05
N TYR A 21 4.73 12.37 -9.24
CA TYR A 21 4.10 11.16 -9.76
C TYR A 21 5.11 10.07 -10.10
N GLY A 22 6.25 10.42 -10.69
CA GLY A 22 7.31 9.45 -10.98
C GLY A 22 7.85 8.78 -9.71
N PHE A 23 8.07 9.58 -8.65
CA PHE A 23 8.46 9.08 -7.34
C PHE A 23 7.38 8.21 -6.71
N ALA A 24 6.11 8.63 -6.76
CA ALA A 24 5.00 7.86 -6.23
C ALA A 24 4.87 6.48 -6.92
N TRP A 25 4.97 6.43 -8.26
CA TRP A 25 4.95 5.18 -9.00
C TRP A 25 6.16 4.28 -8.70
N ALA A 26 7.35 4.87 -8.53
CA ALA A 26 8.53 4.11 -8.11
C ALA A 26 8.33 3.52 -6.69
N LEU A 27 7.72 4.28 -5.79
CA LEU A 27 7.42 3.84 -4.43
C LEU A 27 6.40 2.68 -4.42
N VAL A 28 5.30 2.82 -5.15
CA VAL A 28 4.29 1.77 -5.39
C VAL A 28 4.95 0.48 -5.87
N PHE A 29 5.81 0.58 -6.90
CA PHE A 29 6.52 -0.59 -7.42
C PHE A 29 7.41 -1.24 -6.36
N CYS A 30 8.22 -0.46 -5.65
CA CYS A 30 9.15 -0.98 -4.65
C CYS A 30 8.43 -1.68 -3.48
N ILE A 31 7.34 -1.10 -2.99
CA ILE A 31 6.56 -1.68 -1.88
C ILE A 31 5.85 -2.95 -2.36
N ALA A 32 5.19 -2.94 -3.51
CA ALA A 32 4.55 -4.13 -4.07
C ALA A 32 5.56 -5.27 -4.33
N ALA A 33 6.77 -4.95 -4.79
CA ALA A 33 7.84 -5.94 -4.98
C ALA A 33 8.36 -6.50 -3.65
N ALA A 34 8.50 -5.67 -2.61
CA ALA A 34 8.86 -6.13 -1.27
C ALA A 34 7.79 -7.08 -0.72
N GLU A 35 6.51 -6.71 -0.84
CA GLU A 35 5.39 -7.52 -0.37
C GLU A 35 5.29 -8.84 -1.12
N LEU A 36 5.56 -8.87 -2.44
CA LEU A 36 5.62 -10.11 -3.21
C LEU A 36 6.62 -11.10 -2.64
N GLY A 37 7.80 -10.64 -2.22
CA GLY A 37 8.80 -11.48 -1.58
C GLY A 37 8.28 -12.14 -0.30
N LEU A 38 7.57 -11.37 0.54
CA LEU A 38 7.02 -11.88 1.79
C LEU A 38 5.84 -12.84 1.58
N VAL A 39 4.89 -12.46 0.72
CA VAL A 39 3.70 -13.26 0.40
C VAL A 39 4.09 -14.56 -0.31
N SER A 40 5.01 -14.51 -1.28
CA SER A 40 5.47 -15.71 -1.99
C SER A 40 6.14 -16.70 -1.04
N GLN A 41 6.96 -16.21 -0.10
CA GLN A 41 7.58 -17.06 0.92
C GLN A 41 6.52 -17.72 1.82
N GLN A 42 5.47 -16.97 2.21
CA GLN A 42 4.38 -17.53 3.02
C GLN A 42 3.59 -18.61 2.28
N LEU A 43 3.28 -18.37 1.00
CA LEU A 43 2.56 -19.34 0.16
C LEU A 43 3.40 -20.58 -0.15
N HIS A 44 4.71 -20.41 -0.39
CA HIS A 44 5.63 -21.55 -0.59
C HIS A 44 5.77 -22.41 0.67
N ASN A 45 5.88 -21.78 1.85
CA ASN A 45 5.98 -22.51 3.11
C ASN A 45 4.66 -23.20 3.49
N GLY A 46 3.54 -22.52 3.27
CA GLY A 46 2.22 -23.01 3.66
C GLY A 46 1.60 -23.99 2.66
N GLY A 47 1.95 -23.92 1.38
CA GLY A 47 1.34 -24.71 0.32
C GLY A 47 -0.19 -24.55 0.28
N ASN A 48 -0.90 -25.58 -0.20
CA ASN A 48 -2.35 -25.50 -0.39
C ASN A 48 -3.20 -25.99 0.81
N SER A 49 -2.60 -26.48 1.90
CA SER A 49 -3.39 -26.92 3.07
C SER A 49 -3.73 -25.74 3.98
N TYR A 50 -4.97 -25.67 4.47
CA TYR A 50 -5.37 -24.68 5.48
C TYR A 50 -4.68 -24.90 6.84
N ASP A 51 -4.21 -26.12 7.10
CA ASP A 51 -3.55 -26.47 8.37
C ASP A 51 -2.12 -25.94 8.48
N ASN A 52 -1.59 -25.38 7.40
CA ASN A 52 -0.25 -24.80 7.39
C ASN A 52 -0.25 -23.29 7.64
N TYR A 53 -1.42 -22.72 7.98
CA TYR A 53 -1.58 -21.30 8.30
C TYR A 53 -2.16 -21.14 9.71
N GLY A 54 -1.87 -19.99 10.35
CA GLY A 54 -2.37 -19.72 11.71
C GLY A 54 -3.90 -19.69 11.80
N ASN A 55 -4.57 -19.32 10.70
CA ASN A 55 -6.00 -19.54 10.51
C ASN A 55 -6.38 -19.47 9.01
N LYS A 56 -7.63 -19.82 8.71
CA LYS A 56 -8.17 -19.82 7.33
C LYS A 56 -8.24 -18.41 6.73
N MET A 57 -8.54 -17.40 7.54
CA MET A 57 -8.61 -16.00 7.11
C MET A 57 -7.26 -15.51 6.58
N PHE A 58 -6.16 -15.89 7.24
CA PHE A 58 -4.81 -15.56 6.84
C PHE A 58 -4.42 -16.19 5.50
N LYS A 59 -4.79 -17.46 5.25
CA LYS A 59 -4.57 -18.06 3.92
C LYS A 59 -5.29 -17.30 2.81
N HIS A 60 -6.54 -16.91 3.05
CA HIS A 60 -7.32 -16.15 2.06
C HIS A 60 -6.75 -14.76 1.82
N VAL A 61 -6.32 -14.05 2.86
CA VAL A 61 -5.72 -12.72 2.67
C VAL A 61 -4.40 -12.80 1.92
N LEU A 62 -3.58 -13.84 2.11
CA LEU A 62 -2.37 -14.02 1.28
C LEU A 62 -2.70 -14.13 -0.22
N GLY A 63 -3.81 -14.80 -0.57
CA GLY A 63 -4.28 -14.87 -1.94
C GLY A 63 -4.79 -13.52 -2.47
N LEU A 64 -5.52 -12.77 -1.63
CA LEU A 64 -5.97 -11.41 -1.94
C LEU A 64 -4.80 -10.45 -2.14
N THR A 65 -3.82 -10.47 -1.24
CA THR A 65 -2.61 -9.64 -1.31
C THR A 65 -1.79 -9.99 -2.56
N LEU A 66 -1.67 -11.27 -2.92
CA LEU A 66 -1.04 -11.66 -4.20
C LEU A 66 -1.78 -11.05 -5.40
N PHE A 67 -3.10 -11.08 -5.41
CA PHE A 67 -3.89 -10.41 -6.44
C PHE A 67 -3.64 -8.89 -6.45
N SER A 68 -3.66 -8.23 -5.29
CA SER A 68 -3.38 -6.80 -5.15
C SER A 68 -2.00 -6.41 -5.69
N ILE A 69 -0.98 -7.23 -5.43
CA ILE A 69 0.38 -7.06 -5.98
C ILE A 69 0.37 -7.17 -7.50
N LEU A 70 -0.23 -8.22 -8.06
CA LEU A 70 -0.29 -8.41 -9.52
C LEU A 70 -1.05 -7.28 -10.19
N PHE A 71 -2.17 -6.86 -9.61
CA PHE A 71 -2.93 -5.71 -10.05
C PHE A 71 -2.07 -4.43 -10.02
N THR A 72 -1.32 -4.22 -8.94
CA THR A 72 -0.42 -3.07 -8.79
C THR A 72 0.68 -3.04 -9.85
N PHE A 73 1.31 -4.18 -10.16
CA PHE A 73 2.28 -4.25 -11.25
C PHE A 73 1.65 -3.94 -12.63
N LEU A 74 0.42 -4.40 -12.87
CA LEU A 74 -0.32 -4.03 -14.07
C LEU A 74 -0.60 -2.53 -14.12
N LEU A 75 -0.86 -1.87 -12.98
CA LEU A 75 -0.98 -0.40 -12.92
C LEU A 75 0.36 0.29 -13.18
N CYS A 76 1.46 -0.20 -12.61
CA CYS A 76 2.81 0.32 -12.86
C CYS A 76 3.20 0.27 -14.33
N ILE A 77 2.73 -0.71 -15.10
CA ILE A 77 2.92 -0.76 -16.56
C ILE A 77 1.85 0.09 -17.27
N GLY A 78 0.60 -0.06 -16.87
CA GLY A 78 -0.56 0.54 -17.52
C GLY A 78 -0.63 2.06 -17.42
N HIS A 79 0.02 2.68 -16.43
CA HIS A 79 -0.05 4.13 -16.23
C HIS A 79 0.57 4.94 -17.37
N PHE A 80 1.51 4.35 -18.15
CA PHE A 80 2.07 5.00 -19.33
C PHE A 80 1.08 5.08 -20.51
N TYR A 81 0.06 4.21 -20.53
CA TYR A 81 -0.86 4.05 -21.66
C TYR A 81 -2.29 4.48 -21.34
N SER A 82 -2.53 4.99 -20.13
CA SER A 82 -3.86 5.28 -19.60
C SER A 82 -4.09 6.78 -19.45
N SER A 83 -5.34 7.21 -19.61
CA SER A 83 -5.74 8.57 -19.25
C SER A 83 -5.69 8.77 -17.73
N VAL A 84 -5.47 10.01 -17.28
CA VAL A 84 -5.47 10.35 -15.84
C VAL A 84 -6.81 10.01 -15.19
N GLY A 85 -7.93 10.22 -15.90
CA GLY A 85 -9.27 9.87 -15.42
C GLY A 85 -9.44 8.37 -15.14
N MET A 86 -9.06 7.52 -16.10
CA MET A 86 -9.10 6.07 -15.90
C MET A 86 -8.16 5.63 -14.79
N MET A 87 -6.95 6.19 -14.74
CA MET A 87 -5.95 5.86 -13.72
C MET A 87 -6.41 6.24 -12.31
N THR A 88 -7.13 7.35 -12.17
CA THR A 88 -7.70 7.78 -10.87
C THR A 88 -8.67 6.74 -10.32
N VAL A 89 -9.54 6.18 -11.16
CA VAL A 89 -10.47 5.11 -10.75
C VAL A 89 -9.71 3.83 -10.39
N LEU A 90 -8.72 3.45 -11.19
CA LEU A 90 -7.91 2.25 -10.93
C LEU A 90 -7.08 2.37 -9.64
N VAL A 91 -6.53 3.55 -9.36
CA VAL A 91 -5.81 3.87 -8.12
C VAL A 91 -6.75 3.80 -6.91
N LEU A 92 -8.01 4.26 -7.03
CA LEU A 92 -9.01 4.09 -5.98
C LEU A 92 -9.30 2.62 -5.71
N ILE A 93 -9.46 1.82 -6.77
CA ILE A 93 -9.67 0.37 -6.65
C ILE A 93 -8.46 -0.26 -5.94
N ALA A 94 -7.23 0.07 -6.36
CA ALA A 94 -6.01 -0.40 -5.71
C ALA A 94 -5.96 -0.03 -4.23
N ALA A 95 -6.31 1.22 -3.89
CA ALA A 95 -6.39 1.67 -2.49
C ALA A 95 -7.36 0.80 -1.69
N VAL A 96 -8.55 0.49 -2.22
CA VAL A 96 -9.50 -0.39 -1.51
C VAL A 96 -8.91 -1.78 -1.28
N PHE A 97 -8.31 -2.40 -2.29
CA PHE A 97 -7.69 -3.71 -2.14
C PHE A 97 -6.58 -3.73 -1.08
N TRP A 98 -5.62 -2.81 -1.18
CA TRP A 98 -4.53 -2.71 -0.20
C TRP A 98 -4.99 -2.35 1.20
N GLY A 99 -6.03 -1.51 1.33
CA GLY A 99 -6.63 -1.19 2.63
C GLY A 99 -7.32 -2.40 3.26
N VAL A 100 -8.03 -3.21 2.46
CA VAL A 100 -8.64 -4.47 2.92
C VAL A 100 -7.56 -5.47 3.32
N ASP A 101 -6.50 -5.63 2.51
CA ASP A 101 -5.37 -6.51 2.85
C ASP A 101 -4.77 -6.12 4.21
N ALA A 102 -4.44 -4.85 4.40
CA ALA A 102 -3.84 -4.35 5.62
C ALA A 102 -4.72 -4.58 6.86
N GLY A 103 -6.03 -4.29 6.73
CA GLY A 103 -7.00 -4.50 7.79
C GLY A 103 -7.21 -5.97 8.13
N VAL A 104 -7.30 -6.83 7.12
CA VAL A 104 -7.52 -8.28 7.29
C VAL A 104 -6.27 -8.96 7.86
N ILE A 105 -5.06 -8.59 7.44
CA ILE A 105 -3.81 -9.10 8.04
C ILE A 105 -3.72 -8.69 9.52
N PHE A 106 -4.03 -7.43 9.83
CA PHE A 106 -4.04 -6.91 11.20
C PHE A 106 -5.06 -7.62 12.11
N GLN A 107 -6.22 -7.97 11.55
CA GLN A 107 -7.29 -8.66 12.28
C GLN A 107 -7.06 -10.17 12.39
N SER A 108 -6.50 -10.79 11.34
CA SER A 108 -6.31 -12.24 11.28
C SER A 108 -5.14 -12.72 12.13
N SER A 109 -4.15 -11.86 12.40
CA SER A 109 -3.02 -12.19 13.26
C SER A 109 -2.99 -11.31 14.52
N PRO A 110 -2.67 -11.87 15.70
CA PRO A 110 -2.50 -11.10 16.93
C PRO A 110 -1.11 -10.45 17.04
N TYR A 111 -0.24 -10.68 16.06
CA TYR A 111 1.13 -10.19 16.05
C TYR A 111 1.20 -8.68 15.90
N ARG A 112 2.04 -8.06 16.70
CA ARG A 112 2.32 -6.63 16.71
C ARG A 112 3.83 -6.45 16.88
N GLN A 113 4.38 -5.34 16.42
CA GLN A 113 5.83 -5.11 16.47
C GLN A 113 6.44 -5.35 17.86
N TYR A 114 5.72 -5.00 18.93
CA TYR A 114 6.18 -5.11 20.31
C TYR A 114 6.11 -6.52 20.92
N ASN A 115 5.42 -7.48 20.29
CA ASN A 115 5.23 -8.83 20.84
C ASN A 115 5.98 -9.94 20.08
N CYS A 116 6.67 -9.60 18.97
CA CYS A 116 7.48 -10.58 18.24
C CYS A 116 8.75 -11.04 18.95
N GLY A 117 9.11 -10.41 20.08
CA GLY A 117 10.25 -10.78 20.94
C GLY A 117 9.84 -11.49 22.23
N ASP A 118 8.56 -11.84 22.38
CA ASP A 118 8.06 -12.45 23.61
C ASP A 118 8.74 -13.81 23.87
N LYS A 119 9.17 -14.00 25.13
CA LYS A 119 9.85 -15.22 25.57
C LYS A 119 8.91 -16.40 25.76
N ASP A 120 7.62 -16.12 25.97
CA ASP A 120 6.58 -17.13 26.13
C ASP A 120 5.33 -16.80 25.28
N PRO A 121 5.34 -17.16 23.98
CA PRO A 121 4.21 -16.95 23.09
C PRO A 121 2.94 -17.71 23.50
N ALA A 122 3.08 -18.80 24.27
CA ALA A 122 1.94 -19.58 24.76
C ALA A 122 1.16 -18.82 25.83
N ALA A 123 1.86 -18.03 26.65
CA ALA A 123 1.22 -17.10 27.58
C ALA A 123 0.58 -15.90 26.83
N THR A 124 1.29 -15.28 25.88
CA THR A 124 0.80 -14.09 25.17
C THR A 124 -0.40 -14.38 24.26
N PHE A 125 -0.37 -15.47 23.50
CA PHE A 125 -1.38 -15.81 22.49
C PHE A 125 -2.16 -17.07 22.83
N HIS A 126 -2.43 -17.26 24.13
CA HIS A 126 -3.07 -18.44 24.68
C HIS A 126 -4.33 -18.87 23.90
N GLY A 127 -4.43 -20.16 23.59
CA GLY A 127 -5.58 -20.74 22.90
C GLY A 127 -5.64 -20.46 21.39
N THR A 128 -4.61 -19.84 20.82
CA THR A 128 -4.52 -19.61 19.37
C THR A 128 -3.40 -20.44 18.76
N ARG A 129 -3.54 -20.79 17.47
CA ARG A 129 -2.44 -21.44 16.73
C ARG A 129 -1.23 -20.52 16.61
N TRP A 130 -1.43 -19.20 16.69
CA TRP A 130 -0.35 -18.22 16.64
C TRP A 130 0.66 -18.33 17.81
N SER A 131 0.33 -19.03 18.89
CA SER A 131 1.32 -19.34 19.93
C SER A 131 2.27 -20.47 19.56
N GLU A 132 1.95 -21.29 18.53
CA GLU A 132 2.81 -22.42 18.17
C GLU A 132 4.14 -21.90 17.58
N PRO A 133 5.30 -22.50 17.96
CA PRO A 133 6.62 -22.02 17.53
C PRO A 133 6.78 -21.84 16.02
N ARG A 134 6.15 -22.71 15.21
CA ARG A 134 6.20 -22.65 13.74
C ARG A 134 5.56 -21.40 13.15
N PHE A 135 4.55 -20.83 13.82
CA PHE A 135 3.89 -19.60 13.38
C PHE A 135 4.50 -18.38 14.06
N PHE A 136 4.90 -18.51 15.33
CA PHE A 136 5.51 -17.40 16.07
C PHE A 136 6.86 -16.96 15.48
N SER A 137 7.64 -17.91 14.95
CA SER A 137 8.88 -17.61 14.20
C SER A 137 8.68 -16.72 12.97
N GLN A 138 7.43 -16.52 12.53
CA GLN A 138 7.06 -15.68 11.39
C GLN A 138 6.48 -14.33 11.80
N CYS A 139 6.43 -14.02 13.10
CA CYS A 139 5.80 -12.81 13.63
C CYS A 139 6.31 -11.53 12.96
N SER A 140 7.64 -11.33 12.92
CA SER A 140 8.24 -10.14 12.32
C SER A 140 7.88 -9.99 10.84
N ARG A 141 7.76 -11.12 10.13
CA ARG A 141 7.38 -11.14 8.72
C ARG A 141 5.93 -10.71 8.52
N ILE A 142 5.02 -11.25 9.31
CA ILE A 142 3.58 -10.91 9.21
C ILE A 142 3.35 -9.45 9.59
N VAL A 143 4.06 -8.95 10.60
CA VAL A 143 4.05 -7.52 10.95
C VAL A 143 4.62 -6.66 9.82
N ALA A 144 5.69 -7.09 9.15
CA ALA A 144 6.24 -6.39 7.99
C ALA A 144 5.24 -6.33 6.83
N MET A 145 4.57 -7.46 6.53
CA MET A 145 3.51 -7.53 5.51
C MET A 145 2.38 -6.54 5.80
N GLN A 146 1.92 -6.52 7.05
CA GLN A 146 0.91 -5.57 7.49
C GLN A 146 1.36 -4.12 7.32
N GLY A 147 2.61 -3.81 7.67
CA GLY A 147 3.18 -2.46 7.55
C GLY A 147 3.29 -2.00 6.09
N LEU A 148 3.77 -2.89 5.21
CA LEU A 148 3.87 -2.61 3.78
C LEU A 148 2.48 -2.44 3.15
N ALA A 149 1.49 -3.26 3.52
CA ALA A 149 0.12 -3.10 3.03
C ALA A 149 -0.50 -1.76 3.44
N TRP A 150 -0.29 -1.32 4.69
CA TRP A 150 -0.73 0.02 5.14
C TRP A 150 0.01 1.15 4.43
N ALA A 151 1.31 1.00 4.18
CA ALA A 151 2.10 1.98 3.45
C ALA A 151 1.58 2.12 2.02
N GLU A 152 1.35 1.01 1.32
CA GLU A 152 0.86 0.99 -0.05
C GLU A 152 -0.55 1.58 -0.18
N TRP A 153 -1.43 1.24 0.76
CA TRP A 153 -2.74 1.89 0.90
C TRP A 153 -2.60 3.41 1.00
N GLY A 154 -1.71 3.88 1.90
CA GLY A 154 -1.48 5.32 2.09
C GLY A 154 -0.97 6.01 0.83
N VAL A 155 -0.07 5.37 0.09
CA VAL A 155 0.45 5.89 -1.17
C VAL A 155 -0.65 6.00 -2.22
N PHE A 156 -1.47 4.96 -2.41
CA PHE A 156 -2.58 5.01 -3.35
C PHE A 156 -3.65 6.03 -2.96
N VAL A 157 -3.97 6.19 -1.68
CA VAL A 157 -4.88 7.24 -1.20
C VAL A 157 -4.35 8.64 -1.53
N MET A 158 -3.06 8.89 -1.27
CA MET A 158 -2.44 10.17 -1.62
C MET A 158 -2.44 10.41 -3.13
N MET A 159 -2.11 9.38 -3.92
CA MET A 159 -2.17 9.45 -5.38
C MET A 159 -3.59 9.73 -5.88
N PHE A 160 -4.61 9.08 -5.32
CA PHE A 160 -6.00 9.28 -5.67
C PHE A 160 -6.41 10.75 -5.52
N PHE A 161 -6.15 11.33 -4.34
CA PHE A 161 -6.48 12.75 -4.10
C PHE A 161 -5.65 13.70 -4.96
N GLY A 162 -4.38 13.37 -5.22
CA GLY A 162 -3.52 14.12 -6.14
C GLY A 162 -4.08 14.15 -7.57
N MET A 163 -4.46 12.99 -8.11
CA MET A 163 -5.02 12.88 -9.45
C MET A 163 -6.41 13.51 -9.54
N LEU A 164 -7.23 13.38 -8.49
CA LEU A 164 -8.54 14.02 -8.43
C LEU A 164 -8.42 15.55 -8.44
N ALA A 165 -7.44 16.11 -7.73
CA ALA A 165 -7.15 17.54 -7.75
C ALA A 165 -6.69 18.02 -9.14
N ASP A 166 -5.90 17.22 -9.86
CA ASP A 166 -5.51 17.50 -11.25
C ASP A 166 -6.73 17.46 -12.21
N ILE A 167 -7.64 16.50 -12.05
CA ILE A 167 -8.85 16.37 -12.88
C ILE A 167 -9.79 17.56 -12.67
N LEU A 168 -9.95 18.00 -11.41
CA LEU A 168 -10.85 19.10 -11.06
C LEU A 168 -10.22 20.50 -11.29
N ASP A 169 -9.01 20.57 -11.87
CA ASP A 169 -8.21 21.80 -12.06
C ASP A 169 -8.17 22.65 -10.77
N VAL A 170 -7.90 22.00 -9.62
CA VAL A 170 -7.83 22.69 -8.32
C VAL A 170 -6.59 23.58 -8.31
N ARG A 171 -6.79 24.86 -8.62
CA ARG A 171 -5.73 25.87 -8.53
C ARG A 171 -5.58 26.32 -7.09
N MET A 172 -4.37 26.19 -6.54
CA MET A 172 -4.03 26.81 -5.26
C MET A 172 -4.26 28.32 -5.37
N ARG A 173 -5.34 28.81 -4.75
CA ARG A 173 -5.58 30.24 -4.62
C ARG A 173 -4.60 30.80 -3.59
N PRO A 174 -4.11 32.04 -3.77
CA PRO A 174 -3.35 32.71 -2.72
C PRO A 174 -4.15 32.65 -1.42
N ALA A 175 -3.48 32.31 -0.31
CA ALA A 175 -4.11 32.20 0.99
C ALA A 175 -4.86 33.50 1.30
N ARG A 176 -6.19 33.41 1.41
CA ARG A 176 -7.01 34.48 1.99
C ARG A 176 -7.21 34.08 3.44
N ALA A 177 -6.74 34.89 4.37
CA ALA A 177 -7.14 34.70 5.76
C ALA A 177 -8.65 34.98 5.85
N PHE A 178 -9.37 34.23 6.70
CA PHE A 178 -10.81 34.39 6.87
C PHE A 178 -11.22 35.83 7.27
N TYR A 179 -10.28 36.64 7.77
CA TYR A 179 -10.52 37.97 8.32
C TYR A 179 -9.71 39.10 7.68
N THR A 180 -9.01 38.87 6.57
CA THR A 180 -8.32 39.96 5.85
C THR A 180 -9.12 40.34 4.62
N ALA A 181 -9.69 41.56 4.67
CA ALA A 181 -10.39 42.24 3.58
C ALA A 181 -9.43 42.56 2.42
#